data_AF-A0A135YM26-F1
#
_entry.id   AF-A0A135YM26-F1
#
_cell.length_a   1.000
_cell.length_b   1.000
_cell.length_c   1.000
_cell.angle_alpha   90.00
_cell.angle_beta   90.00
_cell.angle_gamma   90.00
#
_symmetry.space_group_name_H-M   'P 1'
#
loop_
_entity.id
_entity.type
_entity.pdbx_description
1 polymer ?
#
loop_
_entity_poly.entity_id
_entity_poly.type
_entity_poly.pdbx_seq_one_letter_code
_entity_poly.pdbx_strand_id
1 'polypeptide(L)' 'EMRRAEGHQIRVVYTNGESSEDYCSYYMHPANDEEEAAIFIGKHYIAEQSDIESITVLD' A
#
# COMPACT_ATOMS: atom_id res chain seq x y z
N GLU A 1 6.56 6.75 -1.51
CA GLU A 1 7.20 5.42 -1.37
C GLU A 1 6.31 4.27 -1.83
N MET A 2 4.97 4.39 -1.75
CA MET A 2 4.00 3.39 -2.24
C MET A 2 4.29 2.82 -3.63
N ARG A 3 4.65 3.65 -4.61
CA ARG A 3 5.00 3.17 -5.96
C ARG A 3 6.13 2.13 -5.98
N ARG A 4 7.07 2.20 -5.04
CA ARG A 4 8.18 1.23 -4.94
C ARG A 4 7.76 -0.11 -4.34
N ALA A 5 6.56 -0.18 -3.76
CA ALA A 5 6.03 -1.42 -3.20
C ALA A 5 5.57 -2.40 -4.27
N GLU A 6 5.13 -1.89 -5.43
CA GLU A 6 4.59 -2.74 -6.51
C GLU A 6 5.60 -3.80 -6.93
N GLY A 7 5.19 -5.07 -6.85
CA GLY A 7 6.01 -6.22 -7.20
C GLY A 7 6.88 -6.77 -6.08
N HIS A 8 6.72 -6.30 -4.84
CA HIS A 8 7.58 -6.65 -3.71
C HIS A 8 6.80 -7.17 -2.50
N GLN A 9 7.49 -7.93 -1.64
CA GLN A 9 7.00 -8.17 -0.29
C GLN A 9 7.18 -6.89 0.53
N ILE A 10 6.11 -6.47 1.21
CA ILE A 10 6.12 -5.25 1.99
C ILE A 10 5.58 -5.48 3.39
N ARG A 11 6.01 -4.62 4.31
CA ARG A 11 5.33 -4.39 5.57
C ARG A 11 4.58 -3.06 5.51
N VAL A 12 3.29 -3.10 5.77
CA VAL A 12 2.42 -1.93 5.90
C VAL A 12 2.13 -1.70 7.37
N VAL A 13 2.29 -0.46 7.83
CA VAL A 13 1.77 0.01 9.12
C VAL A 13 0.62 0.96 8.82
N TYR A 14 -0.55 0.68 9.39
CA TYR A 14 -1.76 1.46 9.20
C TYR A 14 -1.89 2.52 10.29
N THR A 15 -2.64 3.59 10.01
CA THR A 15 -2.90 4.69 10.94
C THR A 15 -3.67 4.26 12.20
N ASN A 16 -4.36 3.12 12.15
CA ASN A 16 -5.02 2.50 13.30
C ASN A 16 -4.05 1.74 14.23
N GLY A 17 -2.76 1.69 13.90
CA GLY A 17 -1.71 0.97 14.64
C GLY A 17 -1.57 -0.51 14.29
N GLU A 18 -2.41 -1.06 13.41
CA GLU A 18 -2.24 -2.41 12.89
C GLU A 18 -1.07 -2.47 11.91
N SER A 19 -0.48 -3.65 11.73
CA SER A 19 0.51 -3.88 10.69
C SER A 19 0.37 -5.25 10.07
N SER A 20 0.68 -5.34 8.78
CA SER A 20 0.64 -6.59 8.02
C SER A 20 1.85 -6.69 7.10
N GLU A 21 2.34 -7.91 6.90
CA GLU A 21 3.33 -8.23 5.88
C GLU A 21 2.66 -8.98 4.75
N ASP A 22 2.67 -8.42 3.55
CA ASP A 22 1.98 -8.99 2.38
C ASP A 22 2.70 -8.59 1.08
N TYR A 23 2.37 -9.28 -0.01
CA TYR A 23 2.86 -8.96 -1.34
C TYR A 23 2.01 -7.86 -1.97
N CYS A 24 2.66 -6.79 -2.40
CA CYS A 24 1.99 -5.71 -3.14
C CYS A 24 1.96 -6.06 -4.64
N SER A 25 0.78 -6.39 -5.13
CA SER A 25 0.56 -6.80 -6.50
C SER A 25 0.46 -5.63 -7.49
N TYR A 26 -0.04 -4.48 -7.04
CA TYR A 26 -0.27 -3.33 -7.89
C TYR A 26 -0.29 -2.03 -7.11
N TYR A 27 0.29 -0.97 -7.68
CA TYR A 27 0.15 0.39 -7.20
C TYR A 27 -0.80 1.17 -8.10
N MET A 28 -1.85 1.74 -7.52
CA MET A 28 -2.78 2.63 -8.18
C MET A 28 -2.36 4.07 -7.96
N HIS A 29 -2.06 4.76 -9.07
CA HIS A 29 -1.86 6.20 -9.08
C HIS A 29 -3.21 6.91 -9.13
N PRO A 30 -3.43 8.01 -8.39
CA PRO A 30 -4.67 8.76 -8.45
C PRO A 30 -4.90 9.31 -9.86
N ALA A 31 -6.14 9.24 -10.36
CA ALA A 31 -6.45 9.75 -11.70
C ALA A 31 -6.65 11.27 -11.75
N ASN A 32 -6.93 11.89 -10.61
CA ASN A 32 -7.17 13.31 -10.44
C ASN A 32 -6.91 13.74 -8.97
N ASP A 33 -7.07 15.02 -8.66
CA ASP A 33 -6.79 15.57 -7.32
C ASP A 33 -7.83 15.18 -6.24
N GLU A 34 -8.95 14.55 -6.62
CA GLU A 34 -9.99 14.05 -5.72
C GLU A 34 -9.79 12.57 -5.35
N GLU A 35 -8.94 11.85 -6.10
CA GLU A 35 -8.60 10.44 -5.83
C GLU A 35 -7.31 10.31 -5.03
N GLU A 36 -7.21 9.28 -4.20
CA GLU A 36 -6.00 8.94 -3.48
C GLU A 36 -5.22 7.80 -4.16
N ALA A 37 -3.91 7.75 -3.90
CA ALA A 37 -3.13 6.59 -4.28
C ALA A 37 -3.54 5.37 -3.43
N ALA A 38 -3.43 4.17 -3.99
CA ALA A 38 -3.72 2.94 -3.27
C ALA A 38 -2.75 1.81 -3.65
N ILE A 39 -2.64 0.81 -2.79
CA ILE A 39 -1.91 -0.44 -3.08
C ILE A 39 -2.84 -1.64 -2.93
N PHE A 40 -2.60 -2.64 -3.77
CA PHE A 40 -3.32 -3.91 -3.77
C PHE A 40 -2.44 -4.96 -3.13
N ILE A 41 -2.80 -5.36 -1.92
CA ILE A 41 -2.05 -6.31 -1.10
C ILE A 41 -2.84 -7.62 -0.94
N GLY A 42 -2.11 -8.73 -0.99
CA GLY A 42 -2.71 -10.05 -1.00
C GLY A 42 -3.61 -10.25 -2.23
N LYS A 43 -4.67 -11.06 -2.09
CA LYS A 43 -5.57 -11.38 -3.22
C LYS A 43 -6.72 -10.39 -3.42
N HIS A 44 -7.16 -9.72 -2.36
CA HIS A 44 -8.42 -8.96 -2.37
C HIS A 44 -8.43 -7.73 -1.44
N TYR A 45 -7.27 -7.28 -0.95
CA TYR A 45 -7.22 -6.14 -0.04
C TYR A 45 -6.63 -4.92 -0.73
N ILE A 46 -7.27 -3.78 -0.53
CA ILE A 46 -6.84 -2.47 -1.03
C ILE A 46 -6.55 -1.61 0.19
N ALA A 47 -5.39 -0.97 0.23
CA ALA A 47 -5.05 0.02 1.24
C ALA A 47 -4.88 1.37 0.56
N GLU A 48 -5.71 2.34 0.96
CA GLU A 48 -5.64 3.72 0.51
C GLU A 48 -4.49 4.45 1.21
N GLN A 49 -3.97 5.50 0.57
CA GLN A 49 -2.83 6.25 1.10
C GLN A 49 -3.13 6.85 2.48
N SER A 50 -4.35 7.33 2.71
CA SER A 50 -4.78 7.87 4.01
C SER A 50 -4.82 6.85 5.15
N ASP A 51 -5.00 5.56 4.84
CA ASP A 51 -5.00 4.48 5.83
C ASP A 51 -3.59 4.03 6.21
N ILE A 52 -2.57 4.46 5.46
CA ILE A 52 -1.20 3.98 5.57
C ILE A 52 -0.33 5.01 6.30
N GLU A 53 0.23 4.60 7.42
CA GLU A 53 1.23 5.38 8.14
C GLU A 53 2.62 5.21 7.51
N SER A 54 3.02 3.98 7.17
CA SER A 54 4.29 3.71 6.50
C SER A 54 4.31 2.39 5.73
N ILE A 55 5.21 2.31 4.73
CA ILE A 55 5.49 1.09 3.97
C ILE A 55 6.98 0.84 3.95
N THR A 56 7.37 -0.39 4.27
CA THR A 56 8.75 -0.88 4.12
C THR A 56 8.79 -2.01 3.09
N VAL A 57 9.65 -1.91 2.09
CA VAL A 57 9.97 -3.03 1.19
C VAL A 57 10.92 -3.98 1.92
N LEU A 58 10.61 -5.28 1.90
CA LEU A 58 11.35 -6.30 2.64
C LEU A 58 12.39 -7.05 1.79
N ASP A 59 12.43 -6.74 0.49
CA ASP A 59 13.27 -7.37 -0.54
C ASP A 59 14.63 -6.66 -0.73
#